data_AF-A0A2W4UFJ8-F1
#
_entry.id   AF-A0A2W4UFJ8-F1
#
_cell.length_a   1.000
_cell.length_b   1.000
_cell.length_c   1.000
_cell.angle_alpha   90.00
_cell.angle_beta   90.00
_cell.angle_gamma   90.00
#
_symmetry.space_group_name_H-M   'P 1'
#
loop_
_entity.id
_entity.type
_entity.pdbx_description
1 polymer ?
#
loop_
_entity_poly.entity_id
_entity_poly.type
_entity_poly.pdbx_seq_one_letter_code
_entity_poly.pdbx_strand_id
1 'polypeptide(L)'
;MKLGTFALWLALTVPCAAMSAEMVRWTDDGGRVHYGLIADVPQRYVHRVESASAALPPGTTACEASWHRYAASAACFDQYRVVGGGLKPEAFERCTEVPQPDCN
;
A
#
# COMPACT_ATOMS: atom_id res chain seq x y z
N MET A 1 21.99 -23.91 -51.96
CA MET A 1 21.92 -22.81 -50.99
C MET A 1 20.46 -22.54 -50.67
N LYS A 2 20.02 -22.75 -49.43
CA LYS A 2 18.69 -22.34 -48.94
C LYS A 2 18.87 -21.77 -47.53
N LEU A 3 18.69 -20.45 -47.41
CA LEU A 3 18.28 -19.76 -46.18
C LEU A 3 17.05 -20.49 -45.63
N GLY A 4 16.81 -20.68 -44.34
CA GLY A 4 17.22 -19.95 -43.16
C GLY A 4 15.99 -19.96 -42.26
N THR A 5 16.12 -20.26 -40.96
CA THR A 5 15.04 -19.98 -40.00
C THR A 5 15.69 -19.69 -38.65
N PHE A 6 15.82 -18.40 -38.38
CA PHE A 6 16.21 -17.85 -37.10
C PHE A 6 15.13 -18.13 -36.05
N ALA A 7 15.58 -18.67 -34.93
CA ALA A 7 15.21 -18.31 -33.56
C ALA A 7 13.73 -18.06 -33.24
N LEU A 8 13.09 -19.04 -32.61
CA LEU A 8 11.89 -18.82 -31.80
C LEU A 8 12.34 -18.54 -30.35
N TRP A 9 12.62 -17.27 -30.05
CA TRP A 9 12.73 -16.81 -28.67
C TRP A 9 11.32 -16.82 -28.05
N LEU A 10 11.05 -17.77 -27.15
CA LEU A 10 9.86 -17.68 -26.30
C LEU A 10 10.00 -16.42 -25.44
N ALA A 11 9.17 -15.42 -25.75
CA ALA A 11 8.98 -14.24 -24.91
C ALA A 11 8.43 -14.70 -23.55
N LEU A 12 9.30 -14.74 -22.54
CA LEU A 12 8.93 -14.95 -21.15
C LEU A 12 8.19 -13.68 -20.68
N THR A 13 6.87 -13.65 -20.86
CA THR A 13 6.02 -12.59 -20.28
C THR A 13 6.00 -12.78 -18.77
N VAL A 14 6.89 -12.08 -18.07
CA VAL A 14 6.83 -11.95 -16.61
C VAL A 14 5.56 -11.14 -16.29
N PRO A 15 4.58 -11.70 -15.57
CA PRO A 15 3.45 -10.91 -15.09
C PRO A 15 4.00 -9.86 -14.12
N CYS A 16 3.83 -8.58 -14.46
CA CYS A 16 4.11 -7.49 -13.55
C CYS A 16 3.04 -7.56 -12.44
N ALA A 17 3.43 -8.06 -11.26
CA ALA A 17 2.57 -7.98 -10.10
C ALA A 17 2.30 -6.49 -9.82
N ALA A 18 1.03 -6.09 -9.86
CA ALA A 18 0.65 -4.75 -9.42
C ALA A 18 1.09 -4.59 -7.96
N MET A 19 2.08 -3.75 -7.72
CA MET A 19 2.53 -3.43 -6.37
C MET A 19 1.42 -2.60 -5.72
N SER A 20 0.57 -3.23 -4.90
CA SER A 20 -0.32 -2.47 -4.02
C SER A 20 0.56 -1.69 -3.04
N ALA A 21 0.26 -0.41 -2.91
CA ALA A 21 0.95 0.49 -2.01
C ALA A 21 0.36 0.28 -0.61
N GLU A 22 0.61 -0.88 0.00
CA GLU A 22 0.12 -1.16 1.34
C GLU A 22 0.77 -0.18 2.33
N MET A 23 -0.07 0.60 3.00
CA MET A 23 0.36 1.49 4.08
C MET A 23 0.61 0.67 5.33
N VAL A 24 1.76 0.91 5.96
CA VAL A 24 2.20 0.26 7.19
C VAL A 24 2.39 1.29 8.29
N ARG A 25 2.31 0.83 9.55
CA ARG A 25 2.73 1.59 10.72
C ARG A 25 3.94 0.94 11.38
N TRP A 26 4.83 1.75 11.95
CA TRP A 26 5.93 1.27 12.78
C TRP A 26 6.25 2.25 13.89
N THR A 27 6.89 1.77 14.95
CA THR A 27 7.36 2.59 16.06
C THR A 27 8.89 2.68 16.02
N ASP A 28 9.40 3.92 16.06
CA ASP A 28 10.84 4.16 16.14
C ASP A 28 11.39 3.92 17.56
N ASP A 29 12.72 3.99 17.70
CA ASP A 29 13.35 3.77 19.00
C ASP A 29 13.06 4.89 20.02
N GLY A 30 12.52 6.04 19.58
CA GLY A 30 12.01 7.12 20.43
C GLY A 30 10.54 6.94 20.83
N GLY A 31 9.90 5.83 20.45
CA GLY A 31 8.49 5.57 20.73
C GLY A 31 7.52 6.33 19.84
N ARG A 32 7.98 7.03 18.80
CA ARG A 32 7.09 7.74 17.87
C ARG A 32 6.54 6.76 16.85
N VAL A 33 5.23 6.82 16.63
CA VAL A 33 4.53 6.05 15.60
C VAL A 33 4.63 6.78 14.28
N HIS A 34 4.97 6.05 13.23
CA HIS A 34 5.05 6.53 11.85
C HIS A 34 4.10 5.72 10.97
N TYR A 35 3.63 6.35 9.89
CA TYR A 35 2.79 5.76 8.85
C TYR A 35 3.42 6.03 7.48
N GLY A 36 3.37 5.06 6.58
CA GLY A 36 3.95 5.22 5.24
C GLY A 36 3.90 3.93 4.43
N LEU A 37 4.50 3.94 3.24
CA LEU A 37 4.64 2.72 2.45
C LEU A 37 5.78 1.87 2.99
N ILE A 38 5.71 0.54 2.82
CA ILE A 38 6.79 -0.35 3.26
C ILE A 38 8.16 0.02 2.62
N ALA A 39 8.14 0.60 1.42
CA ALA A 39 9.35 1.09 0.74
C ALA A 39 10.02 2.29 1.44
N ASP A 40 9.25 3.06 2.20
CA ASP A 40 9.73 4.24 2.94
C ASP A 40 10.21 3.89 4.36
N VAL A 41 9.96 2.65 4.82
CA VAL A 41 10.37 2.18 6.14
C VAL A 41 11.89 1.99 6.17
N PRO A 42 12.61 2.63 7.12
CA PRO A 42 14.03 2.36 7.31
C PRO A 42 14.30 0.87 7.56
N GLN A 43 15.34 0.31 6.91
CA GLN A 43 15.67 -1.12 6.94
C GLN A 43 15.69 -1.73 8.35
N ARG A 44 16.13 -0.98 9.37
CA ARG A 44 16.14 -1.45 10.77
C ARG A 44 14.76 -1.67 11.39
N TYR A 45 13.68 -1.21 10.76
CA TYR A 45 12.31 -1.31 11.28
C TYR A 45 11.41 -2.23 10.47
N VAL A 46 11.85 -2.72 9.31
CA VAL A 46 11.02 -3.54 8.38
C VAL A 46 10.46 -4.80 9.03
N HIS A 47 11.14 -5.34 10.03
CA HIS A 47 10.71 -6.54 10.77
C HIS A 47 9.74 -6.24 11.91
N ARG A 48 9.41 -4.96 12.15
CA ARG A 48 8.48 -4.49 13.21
C ARG A 48 7.32 -3.69 12.64
N VAL A 49 7.04 -3.83 11.34
CA VAL A 49 5.90 -3.16 10.70
C VAL A 49 4.61 -3.93 10.96
N GLU A 50 3.53 -3.18 11.10
CA GLU A 50 2.17 -3.70 11.10
C GLU A 50 1.38 -3.04 9.98
N SER A 51 0.33 -3.68 9.48
CA SER A 51 -0.59 -3.02 8.54
C SER A 51 -1.18 -1.77 9.20
N ALA A 52 -1.23 -0.65 8.49
CA ALA A 52 -1.68 0.62 9.09
C ALA A 52 -3.16 0.62 9.48
N SER A 53 -3.94 -0.32 8.95
CA SER A 53 -5.35 -0.56 9.28
C SER A 53 -5.55 -1.72 10.29
N ALA A 54 -4.47 -2.28 10.83
CA ALA A 54 -4.55 -3.26 11.91
C ALA A 54 -5.06 -2.62 13.20
N ALA A 55 -5.68 -3.44 14.06
CA ALA A 55 -6.27 -3.00 15.32
C ALA A 55 -5.32 -2.10 16.13
N LEU A 56 -5.88 -1.00 16.63
CA LEU A 56 -5.14 -0.02 17.42
C LEU A 56 -4.97 -0.49 18.88
N PRO A 57 -3.80 -0.25 19.49
CA PRO A 57 -3.60 -0.52 20.90
C PRO A 57 -4.44 0.41 21.80
N PRO A 58 -4.70 0.03 23.06
CA PRO A 58 -5.28 0.94 24.03
C PRO A 58 -4.39 2.18 24.24
N GLY A 59 -5.00 3.35 24.38
CA GLY A 59 -4.27 4.61 24.59
C GLY A 59 -3.77 5.30 23.32
N THR A 60 -4.11 4.77 22.13
CA THR A 60 -3.85 5.43 20.84
C THR A 60 -4.35 6.88 20.84
N THR A 61 -3.50 7.78 20.35
CA THR A 61 -3.82 9.21 20.26
C THR A 61 -4.89 9.49 19.20
N ALA A 62 -5.56 10.65 19.29
CA ALA A 62 -6.54 11.06 18.28
C ALA A 62 -5.95 11.23 16.88
N CYS A 63 -4.68 11.63 16.79
CA CYS A 63 -3.96 11.72 15.53
C CYS A 63 -3.75 10.32 14.92
N GLU A 64 -3.19 9.39 15.70
CA GLU A 64 -2.95 8.02 15.26
C GLU A 64 -4.28 7.32 14.87
N ALA A 65 -5.36 7.57 15.61
CA ALA A 65 -6.69 7.10 15.22
C ALA A 65 -7.17 7.68 13.88
N SER A 66 -6.78 8.91 13.53
CA SER A 66 -7.11 9.52 12.25
C SER A 66 -6.30 8.91 11.10
N TRP A 67 -5.00 8.66 11.31
CA TRP A 67 -4.17 7.93 10.36
C TRP A 67 -4.67 6.50 10.13
N HIS A 68 -5.09 5.82 11.18
CA HIS A 68 -5.70 4.49 11.05
C HIS A 68 -6.98 4.50 10.22
N ARG A 69 -7.88 5.48 10.43
CA ARG A 69 -9.09 5.62 9.60
C ARG A 69 -8.75 5.89 8.13
N TYR A 70 -7.76 6.75 7.88
CA TYR A 70 -7.26 7.02 6.55
C TYR A 70 -6.70 5.77 5.88
N ALA A 71 -5.84 5.02 6.58
CA ALA A 71 -5.28 3.76 6.08
C ALA A 71 -6.37 2.71 5.79
N ALA A 72 -7.38 2.59 6.65
CA ALA A 72 -8.52 1.71 6.43
C ALA A 72 -9.33 2.10 5.18
N SER A 73 -9.54 3.40 4.96
CA SER A 73 -10.17 3.90 3.74
C SER A 73 -9.34 3.55 2.50
N ALA A 74 -8.03 3.84 2.52
CA ALA A 74 -7.13 3.52 1.42
C ALA A 74 -7.13 2.02 1.09
N ALA A 75 -7.08 1.15 2.11
CA ALA A 75 -7.16 -0.30 1.95
C ALA A 75 -8.48 -0.77 1.32
N CYS A 76 -9.59 -0.10 1.62
CA CYS A 76 -10.88 -0.36 0.96
C CYS A 76 -10.81 -0.02 -0.54
N PHE A 77 -10.34 1.20 -0.88
CA PHE A 77 -10.22 1.65 -2.26
C PHE A 77 -9.22 0.83 -3.09
N ASP A 78 -8.17 0.30 -2.46
CA ASP A 78 -7.15 -0.52 -3.14
C ASP A 78 -7.73 -1.78 -3.80
N GLN A 79 -8.82 -2.34 -3.27
CA GLN A 79 -9.53 -3.48 -3.87
C GLN A 79 -10.20 -3.14 -5.21
N TYR A 80 -10.39 -1.84 -5.49
CA TYR A 80 -11.07 -1.33 -6.67
C TYR A 80 -10.11 -0.68 -7.68
N ARG A 81 -8.81 -0.71 -7.41
CA ARG A 81 -7.79 -0.15 -8.29
C ARG A 81 -7.69 -0.97 -9.58
N VAL A 82 -7.65 -0.29 -10.73
CA VAL A 82 -7.46 -0.90 -12.05
C VAL A 82 -6.02 -0.72 -12.53
N VAL A 83 -5.62 -1.55 -13.50
CA VAL A 83 -4.34 -1.39 -14.20
C VAL A 83 -4.29 0.01 -14.82
N GLY A 84 -3.20 0.74 -14.56
CA GLY A 84 -3.05 2.15 -14.96
C GLY A 84 -3.37 3.17 -13.87
N GLY A 85 -3.76 2.73 -12.66
CA GLY A 85 -3.84 3.59 -11.47
C GLY A 85 -5.20 4.23 -11.21
N GLY A 86 -6.19 4.01 -12.07
CA GLY A 86 -7.57 4.45 -11.83
C GLY A 86 -8.29 3.64 -10.75
N LEU A 87 -9.44 4.14 -10.31
CA LEU A 87 -10.38 3.43 -9.45
C LEU A 87 -11.66 3.10 -10.23
N LYS A 88 -12.23 1.94 -9.99
CA LYS A 88 -13.59 1.63 -10.44
C LYS A 88 -14.59 2.60 -9.79
N PRO A 89 -15.57 3.16 -10.51
CA PRO A 89 -16.52 4.11 -9.94
C PRO A 89 -17.33 3.55 -8.77
N GLU A 90 -17.62 2.24 -8.78
CA GLU A 90 -18.33 1.55 -7.69
C GLU A 90 -17.56 1.57 -6.36
N ALA A 91 -16.27 1.91 -6.37
CA ALA A 91 -15.49 2.09 -5.15
C ALA A 91 -16.08 3.19 -4.25
N PHE A 92 -16.53 4.30 -4.84
CA PHE A 92 -17.08 5.44 -4.11
C PHE A 92 -18.47 5.17 -3.52
N GLU A 93 -19.14 4.11 -3.99
CA GLU A 93 -20.40 3.63 -3.41
C GLU A 93 -20.17 2.71 -2.20
N ARG A 94 -18.99 2.08 -2.11
CA ARG A 94 -18.68 1.03 -1.12
C ARG A 94 -17.68 1.44 -0.07
N CYS A 95 -16.81 2.38 -0.40
CA CYS A 95 -15.76 2.88 0.46
C CYS A 95 -16.04 4.35 0.81
N THR A 96 -15.70 4.73 2.03
CA THR A 96 -15.75 6.13 2.47
C THR A 96 -14.41 6.79 2.20
N GLU A 97 -14.40 7.85 1.40
CA GLU A 97 -13.20 8.68 1.25
C GLU A 97 -12.89 9.38 2.57
N VAL A 98 -11.66 9.20 3.04
CA VAL A 98 -11.15 9.88 4.23
C VAL A 98 -9.98 10.76 3.77
N PRO A 99 -9.99 12.07 4.07
CA PRO A 99 -8.86 12.93 3.74
C PRO A 99 -7.63 12.51 4.54
N GLN A 100 -6.45 12.69 3.94
CA GLN A 100 -5.20 12.47 4.66
C GLN A 100 -5.15 13.44 5.87
N PRO A 101 -4.92 12.94 7.09
CA PRO A 101 -4.89 13.78 8.27
C PRO A 101 -3.62 14.63 8.29
N ASP A 102 -3.77 15.86 8.75
CA ASP A 102 -2.65 16.73 9.11
C ASP A 102 -2.41 16.60 10.62
N CYS A 103 -1.32 15.92 10.96
CA CYS A 103 -0.85 15.80 12.33
C CYS A 103 0.56 16.38 12.39
N ASN A 104 0.65 17.63 12.82
CA ASN A 104 1.92 18.32 13.03
C ASN A 104 2.28 18.31 14.52
#